data_AF-M5FQT8-F1
#
_entry.id   AF-M5FQT8-F1
#
_cell.length_a   1.000
_cell.length_b   1.000
_cell.length_c   1.000
_cell.angle_alpha   90.00
_cell.angle_beta   90.00
_cell.angle_gamma   90.00
#
_symmetry.space_group_name_H-M   'P 1'
#
loop_
_entity.id
_entity.type
_entity.pdbx_description
1 polymer ?
#
loop_
_entity_poly.entity_id
_entity_poly.type
_entity_poly.pdbx_seq_one_letter_code
_entity_poly.pdbx_strand_id
1 'polypeptide(L)' 'MSSLWRQFMTYNRYSQIAARALRAGLKEDARVQAEKRGFTALRYQEWENGKGGEQIWVDKPQDDGRAKPAV' A
#
# COMPACT_ATOMS: atom_id res chain seq x y z
N MET A 1 26.37 9.15 12.72
CA MET A 1 25.99 9.44 11.31
C MET A 1 24.56 8.99 11.10
N SER A 2 23.66 9.87 10.64
CA SER A 2 22.29 9.50 10.26
C SER A 2 22.30 8.89 8.86
N SER A 3 21.59 7.77 8.66
CA SER A 3 21.46 7.12 7.35
C SER A 3 20.66 7.98 6.37
N LEU A 4 21.12 8.11 5.12
CA LEU A 4 20.59 9.03 4.10
C LEU A 4 19.06 9.00 3.93
N TRP A 5 18.46 7.81 3.96
CA TRP A 5 17.00 7.64 3.79
C TRP A 5 16.17 8.34 4.88
N ARG A 6 16.71 8.52 6.09
CA ARG A 6 15.99 9.13 7.22
C ARG A 6 15.63 10.59 6.98
N GLN A 7 16.29 11.26 6.03
CA GLN A 7 16.00 12.65 5.66
C GLN A 7 14.75 12.77 4.77
N PHE A 8 14.35 11.69 4.09
CA PHE A 8 13.31 11.74 3.06
C PHE A 8 12.07 10.93 3.42
N MET A 9 12.20 9.95 4.31
CA MET A 9 11.09 9.05 4.62
C MET A 9 11.15 8.52 6.05
N THR A 10 9.96 8.19 6.57
CA THR A 10 9.83 7.51 7.86
C THR A 10 10.32 6.08 7.77
N TYR A 11 10.66 5.49 8.92
CA TYR A 11 11.10 4.09 8.99
C TYR A 11 10.06 3.12 8.42
N ASN A 12 8.77 3.38 8.66
CA ASN A 12 7.68 2.54 8.15
C ASN A 12 7.63 2.57 6.61
N ARG A 13 7.82 3.74 5.99
CA ARG A 13 7.87 3.82 4.52
C ARG A 13 9.11 3.14 3.96
N TYR A 14 10.26 3.31 4.60
CA TYR A 14 11.50 2.63 4.22
C TYR A 14 11.35 1.10 4.28
N SER A 15 10.83 0.56 5.38
CA SER A 15 10.67 -0.88 5.56
C SER A 15 9.68 -1.48 4.57
N GLN A 16 8.60 -0.77 4.23
CA GLN A 16 7.66 -1.17 3.17
C GLN A 16 8.34 -1.28 1.80
N ILE A 17 9.18 -0.29 1.43
CA ILE A 17 9.92 -0.29 0.16
C ILE A 17 10.91 -1.46 0.12
N ALA A 18 11.69 -1.65 1.20
CA ALA A 18 12.63 -2.76 1.30
C ALA A 18 11.93 -4.13 1.22
N ALA A 19 10.78 -4.27 1.87
CA ALA A 19 9.97 -5.50 1.80
C ALA A 19 9.45 -5.76 0.39
N ARG A 20 9.06 -4.73 -0.37
CA ARG A 20 8.67 -4.89 -1.79
C ARG A 20 9.84 -5.38 -2.65
N ALA A 21 11.01 -4.76 -2.50
CA ALA A 21 12.22 -5.18 -3.21
C ALA A 21 12.60 -6.64 -2.91
N LEU A 22 12.47 -7.05 -1.64
CA LEU A 22 12.72 -8.43 -1.23
C LEU A 22 11.75 -9.42 -1.89
N ARG A 23 10.45 -9.10 -1.97
CA ARG A 23 9.45 -9.97 -2.61
C ARG A 23 9.73 -10.17 -4.10
N ALA A 24 10.13 -9.10 -4.78
CA ALA A 24 10.50 -9.16 -6.20
C ALA A 24 11.71 -10.07 -6.47
N GLY A 25 12.56 -10.30 -5.49
CA GLY A 25 13.72 -11.20 -5.58
C GLY A 25 13.43 -12.68 -5.27
N LEU A 26 12.20 -13.05 -4.89
CA LEU A 26 11.85 -14.44 -4.57
C LEU A 26 11.56 -15.27 -5.83
N LYS A 27 11.75 -16.59 -5.73
CA LYS A 27 11.29 -17.56 -6.73
C LYS A 27 9.76 -17.51 -6.88
N GLU A 28 9.25 -17.86 -8.06
CA GLU A 28 7.84 -17.67 -8.43
C GLU A 28 6.84 -18.19 -7.39
N ASP A 29 7.02 -19.42 -6.93
CA ASP A 29 6.10 -20.06 -5.98
C ASP A 29 5.99 -19.28 -4.67
N ALA A 30 7.11 -18.78 -4.16
CA ALA A 30 7.17 -17.98 -2.94
C ALA A 30 6.74 -16.53 -3.19
N ARG A 31 7.04 -15.98 -4.37
CA ARG A 31 6.71 -14.61 -4.77
C ARG A 31 5.19 -14.41 -4.80
N VAL A 32 4.44 -15.32 -5.41
CA VAL A 32 2.97 -15.21 -5.50
C VAL A 32 2.32 -15.12 -4.12
N GLN A 33 2.79 -15.92 -3.16
CA GLN A 33 2.28 -15.89 -1.78
C GLN A 33 2.71 -14.61 -1.04
N ALA A 34 3.92 -14.12 -1.30
CA ALA A 34 4.44 -12.93 -0.65
C ALA A 34 3.81 -11.63 -1.18
N GLU A 35 3.54 -11.55 -2.49
CA GLU A 35 2.92 -10.38 -3.16
C GLU A 35 1.51 -10.11 -2.66
N LYS A 36 0.72 -11.15 -2.34
CA LYS A 36 -0.61 -10.99 -1.72
C LYS A 36 -0.59 -10.16 -0.43
N ARG A 37 0.52 -10.19 0.31
CA ARG A 37 0.70 -9.43 1.56
C ARG A 37 1.05 -7.96 1.33
N GLY A 38 1.43 -7.59 0.10
CA GLY A 38 1.72 -6.21 -0.29
C GLY A 38 0.47 -5.41 -0.66
N PHE A 39 -0.66 -6.08 -0.87
CA PHE A 39 -1.92 -5.44 -1.23
C PHE A 39 -2.54 -4.71 -0.03
N THR A 40 -2.74 -3.41 -0.17
CA THR A 40 -3.45 -2.56 0.81
C THR A 40 -4.53 -1.81 0.05
N ALA A 41 -5.78 -1.93 0.47
CA ALA A 41 -6.91 -1.17 -0.07
C ALA A 41 -7.51 -0.35 1.06
N LEU A 42 -6.84 0.74 1.41
CA LEU A 42 -7.25 1.62 2.50
C LEU A 42 -7.77 2.93 1.92
N ARG A 43 -8.92 3.37 2.44
CA ARG A 43 -9.48 4.70 2.22
C ARG A 43 -9.57 5.41 3.55
N TYR A 44 -9.15 6.67 3.59
CA TYR A 44 -9.29 7.51 4.77
C TYR A 44 -10.21 8.68 4.48
N GLN A 45 -10.79 9.21 5.53
CA GLN A 45 -11.57 10.44 5.50
C GLN A 45 -11.06 11.29 6.66
N GLU A 46 -10.67 12.52 6.35
CA GLU A 46 -10.31 13.48 7.37
C GLU A 46 -11.59 14.11 7.94
N TRP A 47 -11.68 14.19 9.27
CA TRP A 47 -12.82 14.77 9.97
C TRP A 47 -12.35 16.00 10.73
N GLU A 48 -12.93 17.16 10.41
CA GLU A 48 -12.65 18.40 11.10
C GLU A 48 -13.96 19.00 11.62
N ASN A 49 -13.97 19.47 12.87
CA ASN A 49 -15.14 20.10 13.50
C ASN A 49 -16.44 19.27 13.38
N GLY A 50 -16.33 17.93 13.42
CA GLY A 50 -17.46 17.01 13.32
C GLY A 50 -18.05 16.86 11.92
N LYS A 51 -17.45 17.46 10.89
CA LYS A 51 -17.83 17.26 9.49
C LYS A 51 -16.78 16.37 8.81
N GLY A 52 -17.25 15.27 8.20
CA GLY A 52 -16.40 14.41 7.39
C GLY A 52 -16.06 15.07 6.06
N GLY A 53 -14.77 15.12 5.72
CA GLY A 53 -14.23 15.62 4.46
C GLY A 53 -14.33 14.60 3.32
N GLU A 54 -13.52 14.80 2.27
CA GLU A 54 -13.47 13.89 1.12
C GLU A 54 -12.83 12.54 1.49
N GLN A 55 -13.32 11.46 0.88
CA GLN A 55 -12.79 10.12 1.12
C GLN A 55 -11.68 9.81 0.11
N ILE A 56 -10.44 9.80 0.59
CA ILE A 56 -9.24 9.65 -0.23
C ILE A 56 -8.69 8.23 -0.09
N TRP A 57 -8.46 7.57 -1.23
CA TRP A 57 -7.78 6.28 -1.24
C TRP A 57 -6.29 6.46 -0.94
N VAL A 58 -5.78 5.79 0.10
CA VAL A 58 -4.35 5.74 0.45
C VAL A 58 -3.60 4.91 -0.58
N ASP A 59 -4.18 3.77 -0.95
CA ASP A 59 -3.76 2.91 -2.06
C ASP A 59 -5.03 2.52 -2.82
N LYS A 60 -5.09 2.86 -4.12
CA LYS A 60 -6.23 2.49 -4.96
C LYS A 60 -6.18 0.97 -5.18
N PRO A 61 -7.24 0.22 -4.85
CA PRO A 61 -7.31 -1.18 -5.24
C PRO A 61 -7.18 -1.24 -6.77
N GLN A 62 -6.29 -2.10 -7.26
CA GLN A 62 -6.18 -2.38 -8.69
C GLN A 62 -7.52 -2.95 -9.14
N ASP A 63 -8.26 -2.22 -9.99
CA ASP A 63 -9.44 -2.77 -10.66
C ASP A 63 -8.99 -3.96 -11.52
N ASP A 64 -9.42 -5.17 -11.15
CA ASP A 64 -9.12 -6.40 -11.87
C ASP A 64 -10.00 -6.57 -13.13
N GLY A 65 -10.70 -5.50 -13.55
CA GLY A 65 -11.56 -5.48 -14.73
C GLY A 65 -12.78 -6.40 -14.64
N ARG A 66 -13.00 -7.05 -13.50
CA ARG A 66 -14.19 -7.90 -13.27
C ARG A 66 -15.30 -7.00 -12.75
N ALA A 67 -15.95 -6.32 -13.69
CA ALA A 67 -17.23 -5.68 -13.42
C ALA A 67 -18.13 -6.67 -12.65
N LYS A 68 -18.56 -6.29 -11.45
CA LYS A 68 -19.57 -7.06 -10.72
C LYS A 68 -20.82 -7.10 -11.60
N PRO A 69 -21.41 -8.27 -11.89
CA PRO A 69 -22.69 -8.28 -12.60
C PRO A 69 -23.69 -7.52 -11.72
N ALA A 70 -24.26 -6.46 -12.31
CA ALA A 70 -25.35 -5.73 -11.70
C ALA A 70 -26.51 -6.72 -11.51
N VAL A 71 -26.98 -6.84 -10.27
CA VAL A 71 -28.25 -7.50 -9.95
C VAL A 71 -29.38 -6.61 -10.43
#